data_AF-A0A4Q3BCI7-F1
#
_entry.id   AF-A0A4Q3BCI7-F1
#
_cell.length_a   1.000
_cell.length_b   1.000
_cell.length_c   1.000
_cell.angle_alpha   90.00
_cell.angle_beta   90.00
_cell.angle_gamma   90.00
#
_symmetry.space_group_name_H-M   'P 1'
#
loop_
_entity.id
_entity.type
_entity.pdbx_description
1 polymer ?
#
loop_
_entity_poly.entity_id
_entity_poly.type
_entity_poly.pdbx_seq_one_letter_code
_entity_poly.pdbx_strand_id
1 'polypeptide(L)'
;MQITNRLKNQHLLWRAGFGPMAENSASLDDISQKKLWELLLKTSSKKPQKIAVANNLVDGLVEGVKDLSMQSQLTKEQKGRMRRQQYRDELRNMNLMWLSEMINSEAQLREKMSLFWHNHFSCRVVNSFFQQELLHVVRTNALGNFGTLLKEVSKCPSMLQFLNNQQNKKGRPNENFAREVMELFT
;
A
#
# COMPACT_ATOMS: atom_id res chain seq x y z
N MET A 1 -38.72 -0.66 13.36
CA MET A 1 -38.45 0.43 12.38
C MET A 1 -38.05 -0.22 11.06
N GLN A 2 -38.74 0.06 9.95
CA GLN A 2 -38.34 -0.47 8.65
C GLN A 2 -37.04 0.20 8.18
N ILE A 3 -36.09 -0.60 7.68
CA ILE A 3 -34.80 -0.08 7.20
C ILE A 3 -35.00 0.51 5.80
N THR A 4 -34.82 1.82 5.67
CA THR A 4 -34.93 2.55 4.40
C THR A 4 -33.80 2.18 3.42
N ASN A 5 -34.03 2.38 2.12
CA ASN A 5 -33.01 2.11 1.10
C ASN A 5 -31.71 2.92 1.34
N ARG A 6 -31.86 4.20 1.69
CA ARG A 6 -30.75 5.07 2.10
C ARG A 6 -29.92 4.49 3.25
N LEU A 7 -30.55 3.99 4.32
CA LEU A 7 -29.82 3.39 5.43
C LEU A 7 -29.05 2.13 5.00
N LYS A 8 -29.63 1.30 4.12
CA LYS A 8 -28.93 0.14 3.55
C LYS A 8 -27.71 0.56 2.72
N ASN A 9 -27.87 1.57 1.87
CA ASN A 9 -26.80 2.09 1.01
C ASN A 9 -25.69 2.78 1.83
N GLN A 10 -26.07 3.54 2.85
CA GLN A 10 -25.12 4.17 3.77
C GLN A 10 -24.31 3.12 4.54
N HIS A 11 -24.96 2.08 5.07
CA HIS A 11 -24.27 0.97 5.70
C HIS A 11 -23.33 0.26 4.73
N LEU A 12 -23.76 0.02 3.49
CA LEU A 12 -22.90 -0.58 2.45
C LEU A 12 -21.65 0.26 2.21
N LEU A 13 -21.78 1.58 2.01
CA LEU A 13 -20.64 2.47 1.75
C LEU A 13 -19.68 2.61 2.94
N TRP A 14 -20.17 2.50 4.18
CA TRP A 14 -19.29 2.47 5.36
C TRP A 14 -18.51 1.16 5.49
N ARG A 15 -19.07 0.05 5.01
CA ARG A 15 -18.40 -1.26 5.04
C ARG A 15 -17.45 -1.47 3.85
N ALA A 16 -17.91 -1.11 2.67
CA ALA A 16 -17.24 -1.34 1.39
C ALA A 16 -16.43 -0.11 0.90
N GLY A 17 -16.28 0.92 1.72
CA GLY A 17 -15.56 2.15 1.37
C GLY A 17 -15.26 3.01 2.60
N PHE A 18 -15.09 4.31 2.38
CA PHE A 18 -14.88 5.30 3.45
C PHE A 18 -16.15 6.07 3.83
N GLY A 19 -17.31 5.62 3.33
CA GLY A 19 -18.61 6.24 3.54
C GLY A 19 -19.11 7.04 2.34
N PRO A 20 -20.35 7.54 2.39
CA PRO A 20 -20.91 8.34 1.32
C PRO A 20 -20.27 9.73 1.29
N MET A 21 -19.97 10.22 0.08
CA MET A 21 -19.63 11.63 -0.13
C MET A 21 -20.87 12.49 0.15
N ALA A 22 -20.68 13.61 0.84
CA ALA A 22 -21.78 14.50 1.21
C ALA A 22 -22.59 14.96 -0.01
N GLU A 23 -21.89 15.26 -1.11
CA GLU A 23 -22.44 15.68 -2.41
C GLU A 23 -23.40 14.65 -3.02
N ASN A 24 -23.14 13.36 -2.80
CA ASN A 24 -23.91 12.25 -3.36
C ASN A 24 -24.90 11.66 -2.35
N SER A 25 -25.08 12.27 -1.18
CA SER A 25 -25.91 11.69 -0.12
C SER A 25 -27.40 11.57 -0.48
N ALA A 26 -27.91 12.47 -1.33
CA ALA A 26 -29.30 12.45 -1.78
C ALA A 26 -29.60 11.29 -2.75
N SER A 27 -28.64 10.89 -3.58
CA SER A 27 -28.84 9.83 -4.58
C SER A 27 -28.88 8.42 -3.98
N LEU A 28 -28.59 8.29 -2.67
CA LEU A 28 -28.67 7.03 -1.93
C LEU A 28 -30.11 6.53 -1.77
N ASP A 29 -31.10 7.42 -1.88
CA ASP A 29 -32.51 7.04 -1.80
C ASP A 29 -32.95 6.30 -3.10
N ASP A 30 -32.39 6.66 -4.25
CA ASP A 30 -32.84 6.21 -5.58
C ASP A 30 -32.11 4.97 -6.10
N ILE A 31 -30.82 4.81 -5.79
CA ILE A 31 -30.04 3.67 -6.27
C ILE A 31 -30.38 2.40 -5.48
N SER A 32 -30.63 1.30 -6.16
CA SER A 32 -30.79 0.01 -5.47
C SER A 32 -29.46 -0.46 -4.89
N GLN A 33 -29.50 -1.09 -3.71
CA GLN A 33 -28.31 -1.62 -3.05
C GLN A 33 -27.49 -2.57 -3.95
N LYS A 34 -28.17 -3.39 -4.76
CA LYS A 34 -27.52 -4.31 -5.71
C LYS A 34 -26.74 -3.55 -6.78
N LYS A 35 -27.33 -2.51 -7.38
CA LYS A 35 -26.67 -1.69 -8.40
C LYS A 35 -25.49 -0.90 -7.82
N LEU A 36 -25.63 -0.41 -6.59
CA LEU A 36 -24.54 0.25 -5.87
C LEU A 36 -23.36 -0.72 -5.61
N TRP A 37 -23.65 -1.95 -5.21
CA TRP A 37 -22.63 -2.98 -5.03
C TRP A 37 -21.92 -3.34 -6.35
N GLU A 38 -22.67 -3.54 -7.43
CA GLU A 38 -22.11 -3.78 -8.76
C GLU A 38 -21.22 -2.62 -9.24
N LEU A 39 -21.61 -1.38 -8.93
CA LEU A 39 -20.81 -0.20 -9.22
C LEU A 39 -19.47 -0.22 -8.46
N LEU A 40 -19.49 -0.49 -7.15
CA LEU A 40 -18.28 -0.58 -6.32
C LEU A 40 -17.30 -1.65 -6.84
N LEU A 41 -17.81 -2.82 -7.22
CA LEU A 41 -17.01 -3.88 -7.83
C LEU A 41 -16.42 -3.44 -9.17
N LYS A 42 -17.24 -2.82 -10.02
CA LYS A 42 -16.82 -2.38 -11.36
C LYS A 42 -15.71 -1.32 -11.27
N THR A 43 -15.90 -0.28 -10.47
CA THR A 43 -14.92 0.82 -10.32
C THR A 43 -13.63 0.32 -9.66
N SER A 44 -13.75 -0.65 -8.76
CA SER A 44 -12.61 -1.23 -8.04
C SER A 44 -11.95 -2.43 -8.73
N SER A 45 -12.30 -2.73 -9.99
CA SER A 45 -11.71 -3.85 -10.74
C SER A 45 -10.43 -3.49 -11.52
N LYS A 46 -10.30 -2.23 -11.98
CA LYS A 46 -9.17 -1.76 -12.83
C LYS A 46 -7.87 -1.63 -12.05
N LYS A 47 -6.77 -2.33 -12.38
CA LYS A 47 -5.51 -2.27 -11.61
C LYS A 47 -5.11 -0.84 -11.15
N PRO A 48 -4.69 -0.67 -9.88
CA PRO A 48 -4.36 0.65 -9.36
C PRO A 48 -3.07 1.17 -9.97
N GLN A 49 -2.97 2.49 -10.13
CA GLN A 49 -1.71 3.13 -10.47
C GLN A 49 -0.75 3.06 -9.29
N LYS A 50 0.53 2.88 -9.59
CA LYS A 50 1.58 2.86 -8.58
C LYS A 50 1.82 4.27 -8.06
N ILE A 51 1.81 4.42 -6.74
CA ILE A 51 2.24 5.65 -6.07
C ILE A 51 3.76 5.61 -6.03
N ALA A 52 4.40 6.38 -6.92
CA ALA A 52 5.85 6.45 -7.03
C ALA A 52 6.34 7.75 -6.37
N VAL A 53 6.93 7.62 -5.19
CA VAL A 53 7.55 8.73 -4.45
C VAL A 53 9.06 8.64 -4.36
N ALA A 54 9.59 7.44 -4.58
CA ALA A 54 11.02 7.15 -4.55
C ALA A 54 11.46 6.64 -5.92
N ASN A 55 12.61 7.15 -6.35
CA ASN A 55 13.25 6.81 -7.60
C ASN A 55 13.67 5.33 -7.62
N ASN A 56 13.55 4.69 -8.79
CA ASN A 56 13.96 3.30 -8.96
C ASN A 56 15.48 3.17 -8.77
N LEU A 57 16.00 1.96 -8.54
CA LEU A 57 17.44 1.69 -8.43
C LEU A 57 18.29 2.33 -9.54
N VAL A 58 17.80 2.34 -10.78
CA VAL A 58 18.48 2.95 -11.93
C VAL A 58 18.50 4.47 -11.81
N ASP A 59 17.38 5.09 -11.47
CA ASP A 59 17.25 6.54 -11.29
C ASP A 59 18.08 7.01 -10.08
N GLY A 60 18.09 6.25 -8.98
CA GLY A 60 18.94 6.50 -7.83
C GLY A 60 20.43 6.33 -8.10
N LEU A 61 20.82 5.46 -9.05
CA LEU A 61 22.20 5.36 -9.53
C LEU A 61 22.58 6.60 -10.37
N VAL A 62 21.69 7.05 -11.26
CA VAL A 62 21.90 8.25 -12.10
C VAL A 62 21.92 9.52 -11.26
N GLU A 63 21.01 9.66 -10.30
CA GLU A 63 21.03 10.73 -9.31
C GLU A 63 22.26 10.62 -8.42
N GLY A 64 22.66 9.42 -8.01
CA GLY A 64 23.91 9.20 -7.28
C GLY A 64 25.15 9.72 -8.02
N VAL A 65 25.20 9.56 -9.35
CA VAL A 65 26.25 10.11 -10.22
C VAL A 65 26.21 11.65 -10.28
N LYS A 66 25.03 12.26 -10.28
CA LYS A 66 24.89 13.73 -10.20
C LYS A 66 25.24 14.27 -8.81
N ASP A 67 24.78 13.61 -7.75
CA ASP A 67 24.99 13.97 -6.35
C ASP A 67 26.43 13.76 -5.88
N LEU A 68 27.19 12.86 -6.51
CA LEU A 68 28.62 12.67 -6.23
C LEU A 68 29.42 13.97 -6.34
N SER A 69 28.97 14.91 -7.19
CA SER A 69 29.58 16.25 -7.31
C SER A 69 29.34 17.16 -6.10
N MET A 70 28.14 17.16 -5.51
CA MET A 70 27.76 17.98 -4.34
C MET A 70 28.03 17.30 -2.98
N GLN A 71 28.04 15.98 -2.93
CA GLN A 71 28.20 15.18 -1.70
C GLN A 71 29.65 14.84 -1.37
N SER A 72 30.62 15.28 -2.18
CA SER A 72 32.05 15.05 -1.98
C SER A 72 32.59 15.64 -0.66
N GLN A 73 31.92 16.67 -0.11
CA GLN A 73 32.34 17.37 1.12
C GLN A 73 31.66 16.88 2.42
N LEU A 74 30.69 15.96 2.34
CA LEU A 74 29.89 15.54 3.50
C LEU A 74 30.47 14.30 4.20
N THR A 75 30.45 14.28 5.53
CA THR A 75 30.86 13.11 6.30
C THR A 75 29.89 11.94 6.10
N LYS A 76 30.34 10.71 6.34
CA LYS A 76 29.50 9.50 6.26
C LYS A 76 28.25 9.62 7.13
N GLU A 77 28.38 10.25 8.29
CA GLU A 77 27.26 10.47 9.21
C GLU A 77 26.25 11.48 8.66
N GLN A 78 26.72 12.61 8.11
CA GLN A 78 25.85 13.60 7.47
C GLN A 78 25.07 13.00 6.29
N LYS A 79 25.74 12.21 5.44
CA LYS A 79 25.09 11.46 4.35
C LYS A 79 24.03 10.48 4.86
N GLY A 80 24.29 9.82 5.98
CA GLY A 80 23.32 8.93 6.63
C GLY A 80 22.10 9.67 7.18
N ARG A 81 22.30 10.85 7.78
CA ARG A 81 21.22 11.71 8.28
C ARG A 81 20.34 12.22 7.14
N MET A 82 20.93 12.74 6.05
CA MET A 82 20.18 13.24 4.90
C MET A 82 19.35 12.15 4.22
N ARG A 83 19.92 10.95 3.99
CA ARG A 83 19.14 9.83 3.41
C ARG A 83 17.96 9.41 4.27
N ARG A 84 18.14 9.37 5.60
CA ARG A 84 17.02 9.10 6.52
C ARG A 84 15.96 10.18 6.45
N GLN A 85 16.34 11.43 6.27
CA GLN A 85 15.38 12.53 6.12
C GLN A 85 14.63 12.41 4.79
N GLN A 86 15.34 12.19 3.68
CA GLN A 86 14.74 11.92 2.36
C GLN A 86 13.70 10.80 2.42
N TYR A 87 14.05 9.65 3.01
CA TYR A 87 13.09 8.55 3.16
C TYR A 87 11.86 8.93 3.99
N ARG A 88 12.02 9.73 5.04
CA ARG A 88 10.88 10.19 5.86
C ARG A 88 9.97 11.11 5.06
N ASP A 89 10.54 12.00 4.27
CA ASP A 89 9.78 12.94 3.43
C ASP A 89 9.04 12.20 2.30
N GLU A 90 9.70 11.24 1.65
CA GLU A 90 9.09 10.38 0.63
C GLU A 90 7.95 9.53 1.21
N LEU A 91 8.16 8.90 2.38
CA LEU A 91 7.10 8.14 3.06
C LEU A 91 5.91 9.03 3.44
N ARG A 92 6.17 10.26 3.89
CA ARG A 92 5.12 11.24 4.17
C ARG A 92 4.34 11.57 2.90
N ASN A 93 5.04 11.82 1.79
CA ASN A 93 4.41 12.09 0.51
C ASN A 93 3.57 10.90 0.03
N MET A 94 4.08 9.67 0.20
CA MET A 94 3.36 8.44 -0.15
C MET A 94 2.05 8.33 0.61
N ASN A 95 2.07 8.62 1.91
CA ASN A 95 0.88 8.60 2.75
C ASN A 95 -0.15 9.65 2.32
N LEU A 96 0.30 10.86 1.95
CA LEU A 96 -0.59 11.91 1.46
C LEU A 96 -1.20 11.56 0.09
N MET A 97 -0.40 10.99 -0.82
CA MET A 97 -0.88 10.52 -2.11
C MET A 97 -1.90 9.39 -1.95
N TRP A 98 -1.63 8.42 -1.07
CA TRP A 98 -2.57 7.32 -0.85
C TRP A 98 -3.85 7.78 -0.14
N LEU A 99 -3.74 8.73 0.79
CA LEU A 99 -4.91 9.37 1.40
C LEU A 99 -5.76 10.10 0.34
N SER A 100 -5.12 10.79 -0.61
CA SER A 100 -5.82 11.41 -1.74
C SER A 100 -6.58 10.38 -2.58
N GLU A 101 -5.99 9.21 -2.84
CA GLU A 101 -6.68 8.09 -3.51
C GLU A 101 -7.88 7.58 -2.68
N MET A 102 -7.74 7.44 -1.36
CA MET A 102 -8.86 7.02 -0.49
C MET A 102 -10.02 8.01 -0.51
N ILE A 103 -9.75 9.30 -0.69
CA ILE A 103 -10.79 10.34 -0.73
C ILE A 103 -11.42 10.45 -2.11
N ASN A 104 -10.60 10.49 -3.17
CA ASN A 104 -11.03 10.94 -4.49
C ASN A 104 -11.23 9.81 -5.50
N SER A 105 -10.67 8.61 -5.26
CA SER A 105 -10.76 7.50 -6.22
C SER A 105 -12.15 6.86 -6.20
N GLU A 106 -12.68 6.53 -7.39
CA GLU A 106 -13.88 5.70 -7.52
C GLU A 106 -13.66 4.25 -7.02
N ALA A 107 -12.40 3.81 -6.90
CA ALA A 107 -12.01 2.47 -6.46
C ALA A 107 -12.05 2.29 -4.92
N GLN A 108 -13.06 2.86 -4.27
CA GLN A 108 -13.23 2.91 -2.81
C GLN A 108 -13.09 1.53 -2.13
N LEU A 109 -13.71 0.50 -2.71
CA LEU A 109 -13.66 -0.86 -2.17
C LEU A 109 -12.24 -1.41 -2.17
N ARG A 110 -11.47 -1.17 -3.24
CA ARG A 110 -10.06 -1.58 -3.27
C ARG A 110 -9.26 -0.84 -2.21
N GLU A 111 -9.35 0.48 -2.14
CA GLU A 111 -8.51 1.25 -1.21
C GLU A 111 -8.84 0.92 0.25
N LYS A 112 -10.12 0.67 0.56
CA LYS A 112 -10.55 0.17 1.87
C LYS A 112 -9.93 -1.18 2.21
N MET A 113 -9.99 -2.14 1.29
CA MET A 113 -9.38 -3.46 1.47
C MET A 113 -7.85 -3.39 1.51
N SER A 114 -7.26 -2.49 0.75
CA SER A 114 -5.82 -2.25 0.73
C SER A 114 -5.34 -1.72 2.09
N LEU A 115 -6.10 -0.81 2.71
CA LEU A 115 -5.81 -0.32 4.05
C LEU A 115 -5.88 -1.44 5.10
N PHE A 116 -6.90 -2.31 5.00
CA PHE A 116 -7.00 -3.49 5.85
C PHE A 116 -5.79 -4.41 5.71
N TRP A 117 -5.42 -4.77 4.48
CA TRP A 117 -4.29 -5.66 4.21
C TRP A 117 -2.93 -5.03 4.52
N HIS A 118 -2.77 -3.73 4.31
CA HIS A 118 -1.55 -3.01 4.69
C HIS A 118 -1.32 -3.07 6.21
N ASN A 119 -2.39 -3.03 7.01
CA ASN A 119 -2.30 -3.23 8.45
C ASN A 119 -1.94 -4.69 8.81
N HIS A 120 -2.50 -5.67 8.09
CA HIS A 120 -2.16 -7.08 8.27
C HIS A 120 -0.69 -7.37 7.95
N PHE A 121 -0.21 -6.94 6.78
CA PHE A 121 1.17 -7.15 6.30
C PHE A 121 2.14 -6.04 6.74
N SER A 122 1.99 -5.56 7.98
CA SER A 122 2.83 -4.47 8.49
C SER A 122 4.31 -4.86 8.55
N CYS A 123 5.18 -4.01 7.99
CA CYS A 123 6.63 -4.22 7.95
C CYS A 123 7.36 -3.00 8.51
N ARG A 124 8.30 -3.21 9.44
CA ARG A 124 9.14 -2.12 9.99
C ARG A 124 10.36 -1.87 9.10
N VAL A 125 10.14 -1.23 7.94
CA VAL A 125 11.18 -0.85 6.98
C VAL A 125 11.11 0.65 6.67
N VAL A 126 12.24 1.35 6.75
CA VAL A 126 12.31 2.81 6.53
C VAL A 126 12.56 3.16 5.05
N ASN A 127 13.01 2.20 4.24
CA ASN A 127 13.25 2.44 2.82
C ASN A 127 11.92 2.70 2.09
N SER A 128 11.76 3.93 1.61
CA SER A 128 10.58 4.43 0.89
C SER A 128 10.28 3.63 -0.39
N PHE A 129 11.30 3.29 -1.16
CA PHE A 129 11.18 2.46 -2.36
C PHE A 129 10.59 1.08 -2.04
N PHE A 130 11.04 0.45 -0.96
CA PHE A 130 10.51 -0.85 -0.56
C PHE A 130 9.06 -0.76 -0.09
N GLN A 131 8.71 0.30 0.65
CA GLN A 131 7.35 0.52 1.13
C GLN A 131 6.37 0.81 0.00
N GLN A 132 6.75 1.60 -1.02
CA GLN A 132 5.88 1.83 -2.18
C GLN A 132 5.66 0.56 -3.02
N GLU A 133 6.64 -0.34 -3.15
CA GLU A 133 6.44 -1.64 -3.81
C GLU A 133 5.44 -2.50 -3.04
N LEU A 134 5.60 -2.58 -1.72
CA LEU A 134 4.69 -3.34 -0.86
C LEU A 134 3.27 -2.80 -0.97
N LEU A 135 3.09 -1.48 -0.88
CA LEU A 135 1.80 -0.84 -1.03
C LEU A 135 1.18 -1.12 -2.40
N HIS A 136 1.97 -1.06 -3.47
CA HIS A 136 1.47 -1.35 -4.82
C HIS A 136 1.02 -2.81 -4.98
N VAL A 137 1.77 -3.77 -4.43
CA VAL A 137 1.42 -5.20 -4.43
C VAL A 137 0.13 -5.44 -3.64
N VAL A 138 0.02 -4.85 -2.45
CA VAL A 138 -1.20 -4.92 -1.63
C VAL A 138 -2.39 -4.35 -2.39
N ARG A 139 -2.28 -3.13 -2.94
CA ARG A 139 -3.37 -2.49 -3.70
C ARG A 139 -3.78 -3.30 -4.92
N THR A 140 -2.82 -3.89 -5.63
CA THR A 140 -3.08 -4.70 -6.83
C THR A 140 -3.86 -5.98 -6.52
N ASN A 141 -3.60 -6.60 -5.36
CA ASN A 141 -4.17 -7.90 -4.97
C ASN A 141 -5.28 -7.80 -3.91
N ALA A 142 -5.67 -6.59 -3.49
CA ALA A 142 -6.54 -6.38 -2.32
C ALA A 142 -7.92 -7.06 -2.40
N LEU A 143 -8.46 -7.25 -3.60
CA LEU A 143 -9.76 -7.88 -3.86
C LEU A 143 -9.63 -9.31 -4.42
N GLY A 144 -8.41 -9.82 -4.52
CA GLY A 144 -8.10 -11.11 -5.14
C GLY A 144 -8.04 -12.27 -4.15
N ASN A 145 -7.37 -13.33 -4.57
CA ASN A 145 -7.12 -14.50 -3.74
C ASN A 145 -6.05 -14.21 -2.68
N PHE A 146 -6.32 -14.58 -1.43
CA PHE A 146 -5.40 -14.38 -0.31
C PHE A 146 -4.05 -15.08 -0.51
N GLY A 147 -4.02 -16.31 -1.02
CA GLY A 147 -2.78 -17.03 -1.29
C GLY A 147 -1.91 -16.34 -2.35
N THR A 148 -2.53 -15.73 -3.37
CA THR A 148 -1.81 -14.88 -4.33
C THR A 148 -1.25 -13.63 -3.65
N LEU A 149 -2.07 -12.92 -2.86
CA LEU A 149 -1.64 -11.74 -2.12
C LEU A 149 -0.45 -12.06 -1.20
N LEU A 150 -0.56 -13.11 -0.39
CA LEU A 150 0.49 -13.59 0.52
C LEU A 150 1.78 -13.89 -0.25
N LYS A 151 1.69 -14.63 -1.36
CA LYS A 151 2.85 -15.01 -2.19
C LYS A 151 3.53 -13.79 -2.84
N GLU A 152 2.78 -12.77 -3.23
CA GLU A 152 3.36 -11.57 -3.81
C GLU A 152 3.97 -10.67 -2.71
N VAL A 153 3.31 -10.54 -1.56
CA VAL A 153 3.87 -9.83 -0.39
C VAL A 153 5.15 -10.50 0.10
N SER A 154 5.21 -11.84 0.13
CA SER A 154 6.39 -12.58 0.59
C SER A 154 7.63 -12.34 -0.29
N LYS A 155 7.46 -11.88 -1.53
CA LYS A 155 8.56 -11.52 -2.44
C LYS A 155 8.92 -10.04 -2.39
N CYS A 156 8.15 -9.21 -1.69
CA CYS A 156 8.39 -7.78 -1.64
C CYS A 156 9.69 -7.47 -0.85
N PRO A 157 10.51 -6.50 -1.30
CA PRO A 157 11.72 -6.12 -0.60
C PRO A 157 11.50 -5.75 0.88
N SER A 158 10.40 -5.08 1.20
CA SER A 158 10.02 -4.76 2.59
C SER A 158 9.88 -6.02 3.44
N MET A 159 9.16 -7.03 2.95
CA MET A 159 8.91 -8.27 3.71
C MET A 159 10.18 -9.11 3.82
N LEU A 160 10.93 -9.23 2.73
CA LEU A 160 12.22 -9.93 2.72
C LEU A 160 13.20 -9.33 3.72
N GLN A 161 13.28 -8.00 3.79
CA GLN A 161 14.14 -7.30 4.74
C GLN A 161 13.63 -7.43 6.18
N PHE A 162 12.32 -7.31 6.40
CA PHE A 162 11.70 -7.36 7.72
C PHE A 162 11.91 -8.71 8.41
N LEU A 163 11.76 -9.81 7.67
CA LEU A 163 11.91 -11.18 8.17
C LEU A 163 13.34 -11.74 8.01
N ASN A 164 14.30 -10.88 7.67
CA ASN A 164 15.73 -11.20 7.55
C ASN A 164 16.12 -12.25 6.48
N ASN A 165 15.33 -12.40 5.41
CA ASN A 165 15.63 -13.41 4.37
C ASN A 165 16.90 -13.11 3.57
N GLN A 166 17.35 -11.85 3.54
CA GLN A 166 18.63 -11.43 2.95
C GLN A 166 19.85 -12.06 3.62
N GLN A 167 19.70 -12.63 4.83
CA GLN A 167 20.78 -13.29 5.57
C GLN A 167 20.92 -14.78 5.21
N ASN A 168 20.02 -15.31 4.36
CA ASN A 168 20.00 -16.71 3.97
C ASN A 168 21.26 -17.09 3.17
N LYS A 169 21.90 -18.21 3.52
CA LYS A 169 23.14 -18.69 2.89
C LYS A 169 23.00 -20.14 2.43
N LYS A 170 23.65 -20.47 1.31
CA LYS A 170 23.72 -21.86 0.82
C LYS A 170 24.36 -22.75 1.90
N GLY A 171 23.64 -23.81 2.29
CA GLY A 171 24.06 -24.74 3.34
C GLY A 171 23.76 -24.31 4.78
N ARG A 172 23.20 -23.11 4.99
CA ARG A 172 22.72 -22.61 6.30
C ARG A 172 21.42 -21.82 6.08
N PRO A 173 20.29 -22.52 5.85
CA PRO A 173 19.02 -21.88 5.55
C PRO A 173 18.54 -21.02 6.72
N ASN A 174 18.07 -19.80 6.43
CA ASN A 174 17.38 -18.98 7.42
C ASN A 174 15.89 -19.36 7.47
N GLU A 175 15.51 -20.18 8.46
CA GLU A 175 14.14 -20.64 8.65
C GLU A 175 13.18 -19.55 9.14
N ASN A 176 13.72 -18.42 9.63
CA ASN A 176 12.94 -17.34 10.21
C ASN A 176 11.86 -16.82 9.26
N PHE A 177 12.19 -16.68 7.98
CA PHE A 177 11.25 -16.20 6.98
C PHE A 177 10.03 -17.13 6.86
N ALA A 178 10.27 -18.43 6.67
CA ALA A 178 9.18 -19.39 6.48
C ALA A 178 8.31 -19.50 7.74
N ARG A 179 8.95 -19.50 8.92
CA ARG A 179 8.27 -19.54 10.21
C ARG A 179 7.41 -18.30 10.43
N GLU A 180 7.97 -17.11 10.32
CA GLU A 180 7.25 -15.87 10.60
C GLU A 180 6.15 -15.59 9.58
N VAL A 181 6.31 -16.01 8.32
CA VAL A 181 5.22 -15.93 7.34
C VAL A 181 4.00 -16.72 7.79
N MET A 182 4.20 -17.93 8.31
CA MET A 182 3.13 -18.82 8.76
C MET A 182 2.58 -18.44 10.13
N GLU A 183 3.39 -17.86 11.01
CA GLU A 183 2.96 -17.47 12.36
C GLU A 183 2.27 -16.10 12.40
N LEU A 184 2.72 -15.14 11.59
CA LEU A 184 2.27 -13.74 11.68
C LEU A 184 1.20 -13.40 10.66
N PHE A 185 1.19 -14.05 9.49
CA PHE A 185 0.39 -13.58 8.36
C PHE A 185 -0.61 -14.59 7.80
N THR A 186 -0.63 -15.85 8.28
CA THR A 186 -1.61 -16.88 7.87
C THR A 186 -2.42 -17.37 9.05
#